data_AF-A0A836BCW9-F1
#
_entry.id   AF-A0A836BCW9-F1
#
_cell.length_a   1.000
_cell.length_b   1.000
_cell.length_c   1.000
_cell.angle_alpha   90.00
_cell.angle_beta   90.00
_cell.angle_gamma   90.00
#
_symmetry.space_group_name_H-M   'P 1'
#
loop_
_entity.id
_entity.type
_entity.pdbx_description
1 polymer ?
#
loop_
_entity_poly.entity_id
_entity_poly.type
_entity_poly.pdbx_seq_one_letter_code
_entity_poly.pdbx_strand_id
1 'polypeptide(L)'
;MKMATRSVVLVAMALLCLGAVSAARTGAKGAVWPALSNCQQKADTTAFRVKSNTTTALPGNTVCFGFSAVSAPSGNCGKATTLERVAIWASHASRTAINGYSIRTATTTTAVSGTWAKKGDSSDELTFSKLGWTAQWVAANSPRICLTLDHDVTLDDICVGKKCVVALYSVGAKNAKCCPVYQI
;
A
#
# COMPACT_ATOMS: atom_id res chain seq x y z
N MET A 1 25.82 -10.26 79.91
CA MET A 1 25.54 -11.69 79.65
C MET A 1 24.34 -11.80 78.72
N LYS A 2 24.46 -12.66 77.69
CA LYS A 2 23.52 -12.99 76.60
C LYS A 2 23.32 -11.93 75.51
N MET A 3 23.26 -12.26 74.23
CA MET A 3 24.00 -13.19 73.35
C MET A 3 23.61 -12.75 71.94
N ALA A 4 24.57 -12.77 71.01
CA ALA A 4 24.40 -12.43 69.60
C ALA A 4 23.36 -13.32 68.89
N THR A 5 22.83 -12.86 67.75
CA THR A 5 22.71 -13.69 66.53
C THR A 5 22.59 -12.77 65.31
N ARG A 6 23.62 -12.80 64.45
CA ARG A 6 23.55 -12.41 63.04
C ARG A 6 22.91 -13.57 62.27
N SER A 7 22.02 -13.28 61.32
CA SER A 7 21.75 -14.20 60.21
C SER A 7 21.49 -13.43 58.92
N VAL A 8 22.26 -13.82 57.91
CA VAL A 8 22.28 -13.40 56.51
C VAL A 8 21.36 -14.33 55.73
N VAL A 9 20.52 -13.83 54.83
CA VAL A 9 19.92 -14.57 53.69
C VAL A 9 19.74 -13.55 52.55
N LEU A 10 20.63 -13.51 51.54
CA LEU A 10 20.61 -14.26 50.26
C LEU A 10 19.52 -13.80 49.27
N VAL A 11 19.93 -12.91 48.35
CA VAL A 11 19.98 -13.07 46.88
C VAL A 11 18.75 -13.61 46.12
N ALA A 12 18.42 -12.88 45.04
CA ALA A 12 17.69 -13.27 43.82
C ALA A 12 16.14 -13.33 43.94
N MET A 13 15.32 -12.90 42.98
CA MET A 13 15.52 -12.71 41.53
C MET A 13 14.75 -11.46 41.07
N ALA A 14 15.47 -10.55 40.43
CA ALA A 14 14.88 -9.69 39.41
C ALA A 14 14.69 -10.57 38.16
N LEU A 15 13.43 -10.87 37.81
CA LEU A 15 13.05 -11.34 36.49
C LEU A 15 11.72 -10.68 36.14
N LEU A 16 11.85 -9.40 35.78
CA LEU A 16 10.93 -8.71 34.90
C LEU A 16 10.81 -9.55 33.63
N CYS A 17 9.79 -10.39 33.55
CA CYS A 17 9.31 -10.92 32.29
C CYS A 17 8.69 -9.76 31.50
N LEU A 18 9.52 -8.81 31.04
CA LEU A 18 9.28 -8.13 29.77
C LEU A 18 9.43 -9.21 28.70
N GLY A 19 8.40 -10.06 28.58
CA GLY A 19 8.15 -10.78 27.36
C GLY A 19 7.89 -9.71 26.32
N ALA A 20 8.94 -9.33 25.60
CA ALA A 20 8.80 -8.70 24.32
C ALA A 20 7.91 -9.64 23.51
N VAL A 21 6.63 -9.28 23.41
CA VAL A 21 5.74 -9.85 22.41
C VAL A 21 6.26 -9.28 21.10
N SER A 22 7.35 -9.86 20.60
CA SER A 22 7.68 -9.83 19.19
C SER A 22 6.51 -10.54 18.53
N ALA A 23 5.44 -9.80 18.28
CA ALA A 23 4.43 -10.20 17.32
C ALA A 23 5.21 -10.46 16.04
N ALA A 24 5.49 -11.74 15.79
CA ALA A 24 6.12 -12.17 14.58
C ALA A 24 5.25 -11.62 13.46
N ARG A 25 5.76 -10.61 12.75
CA ARG A 25 5.19 -10.11 11.50
C ARG A 25 5.30 -11.26 10.50
N THR A 26 4.43 -12.25 10.61
CA THR A 26 4.14 -13.21 9.56
C THR A 26 3.29 -12.50 8.50
N GLY A 27 3.82 -11.38 7.98
CA GLY A 27 3.39 -10.86 6.70
C GLY A 27 3.56 -12.00 5.70
N ALA A 28 2.51 -12.26 4.94
CA ALA A 28 2.44 -13.32 3.94
C ALA A 28 3.57 -13.18 2.91
N LYS A 29 4.75 -13.70 3.24
CA LYS A 29 5.92 -13.74 2.36
C LYS A 29 5.61 -14.70 1.22
N GLY A 30 5.11 -14.16 0.11
CA GLY A 30 4.81 -14.91 -1.12
C GLY A 30 3.39 -14.75 -1.66
N ALA A 31 2.52 -13.94 -1.03
CA ALA A 31 1.19 -13.72 -1.57
C ALA A 31 1.26 -12.93 -2.89
N VAL A 32 0.80 -13.57 -3.96
CA VAL A 32 0.66 -13.00 -5.30
C VAL A 32 -0.69 -12.30 -5.38
N TRP A 33 -0.75 -11.14 -6.05
CA TRP A 33 -2.02 -10.49 -6.34
C TRP A 33 -2.98 -11.49 -7.02
N PRO A 34 -4.22 -11.65 -6.51
CA PRO A 34 -5.10 -12.70 -6.99
C PRO A 34 -5.51 -12.46 -8.44
N ALA A 35 -5.61 -13.56 -9.18
CA ALA A 35 -6.17 -13.54 -10.52
C ALA A 35 -7.65 -13.13 -10.46
N LEU A 36 -8.05 -12.18 -11.31
CA LEU A 36 -9.42 -11.67 -11.41
C LEU A 36 -10.03 -12.18 -12.70
N SER A 37 -10.99 -13.10 -12.59
CA SER A 37 -11.70 -13.67 -13.73
C SER A 37 -12.55 -12.65 -14.50
N ASN A 38 -12.92 -11.55 -13.83
CA ASN A 38 -13.79 -10.51 -14.38
C ASN A 38 -13.03 -9.27 -14.87
N CYS A 39 -11.70 -9.30 -14.94
CA CYS A 39 -10.92 -8.13 -15.33
C CYS A 39 -9.63 -8.48 -16.09
N GLN A 40 -9.29 -7.73 -17.12
CA GLN A 40 -8.05 -7.92 -17.86
C GLN A 40 -6.86 -7.38 -17.06
N GLN A 41 -6.09 -8.28 -16.43
CA GLN A 41 -4.97 -7.93 -15.54
C GLN A 41 -3.62 -7.73 -16.21
N LYS A 42 -3.55 -7.90 -17.53
CA LYS A 42 -2.31 -7.72 -18.28
C LYS A 42 -1.86 -6.25 -18.18
N ALA A 43 -0.62 -6.05 -17.75
CA ALA A 43 0.02 -4.74 -17.71
C ALA A 43 -0.03 -4.06 -19.08
N ASP A 44 -0.04 -2.72 -19.06
CA ASP A 44 0.08 -1.88 -20.25
C ASP A 44 -1.04 -2.02 -21.28
N THR A 45 -2.20 -2.50 -20.83
CA THR A 45 -3.41 -2.65 -21.66
C THR A 45 -4.28 -1.40 -21.72
N THR A 46 -4.03 -0.41 -20.84
CA THR A 46 -4.68 0.91 -20.85
C THR A 46 -3.65 2.01 -21.12
N ALA A 47 -4.05 3.28 -21.15
CA ALA A 47 -3.10 4.40 -21.25
C ALA A 47 -2.38 4.72 -19.91
N PHE A 48 -2.87 4.20 -18.79
CA PHE A 48 -2.40 4.57 -17.45
C PHE A 48 -1.26 3.67 -16.96
N ARG A 49 -0.28 4.23 -16.27
CA ARG A 49 0.91 3.53 -15.77
C ARG A 49 1.16 3.89 -14.31
N VAL A 50 1.76 2.95 -13.59
CA VAL A 50 2.39 3.18 -12.29
C VAL A 50 3.89 3.36 -12.54
N LYS A 51 4.49 4.40 -11.96
CA LYS A 51 5.95 4.60 -12.02
C LYS A 51 6.63 3.57 -11.14
N SER A 52 7.72 2.97 -11.63
CA SER A 52 8.49 1.91 -10.96
C SER A 52 9.15 2.33 -9.65
N ASN A 53 9.20 3.63 -9.35
CA ASN A 53 9.92 4.16 -8.20
C ASN A 53 8.90 4.85 -7.30
N THR A 54 8.92 4.53 -6.00
CA THR A 54 8.24 5.34 -5.00
C THR A 54 9.12 6.53 -4.61
N THR A 55 8.49 7.62 -4.19
CA THR A 55 9.21 8.76 -3.61
C THR A 55 9.10 8.68 -2.09
N THR A 56 10.23 8.67 -1.38
CA THR A 56 10.32 8.49 0.09
C THR A 56 10.95 9.67 0.83
N ALA A 57 11.52 10.65 0.11
CA ALA A 57 12.18 11.83 0.69
C ALA A 57 11.19 12.95 1.05
N LEU A 58 10.07 12.62 1.66
CA LEU A 58 9.00 13.56 1.98
C LEU A 58 8.82 13.72 3.50
N PRO A 59 8.33 14.87 3.97
CA PRO A 59 8.06 15.09 5.39
C PRO A 59 7.17 13.99 5.99
N GLY A 60 7.44 13.62 7.24
CA GLY A 60 6.58 12.72 8.03
C GLY A 60 6.54 11.28 7.55
N ASN A 61 7.66 10.71 7.10
CA ASN A 61 7.75 9.34 6.59
C ASN A 61 6.67 9.02 5.54
N THR A 62 6.58 9.90 4.53
CA THR A 62 5.57 9.78 3.47
C THR A 62 6.15 9.08 2.25
N VAL A 63 5.46 8.03 1.80
CA VAL A 63 5.81 7.27 0.61
C VAL A 63 4.76 7.50 -0.47
N CYS A 64 5.19 7.84 -1.68
CA CYS A 64 4.28 8.14 -2.79
C CYS A 64 4.46 7.21 -3.99
N PHE A 65 3.35 6.64 -4.46
CA PHE A 65 3.22 5.94 -5.73
C PHE A 65 2.92 6.94 -6.84
N GLY A 66 3.80 7.06 -7.82
CA GLY A 66 3.62 7.97 -8.95
C GLY A 66 2.84 7.32 -10.09
N PHE A 67 2.06 8.13 -10.80
CA PHE A 67 1.33 7.67 -11.99
C PHE A 67 1.74 8.49 -13.21
N SER A 68 1.64 7.87 -14.38
CA SER A 68 1.82 8.52 -15.68
C SER A 68 0.81 8.00 -16.68
N ALA A 69 0.72 8.69 -17.82
CA ALA A 69 -0.06 8.25 -18.95
C ALA A 69 0.81 8.22 -20.21
N VAL A 70 0.52 7.27 -21.08
CA VAL A 70 1.17 7.08 -22.39
C VAL A 70 0.11 7.08 -23.49
N SER A 71 0.53 6.94 -24.74
CA SER A 71 -0.40 6.72 -25.84
C SER A 71 -1.26 5.47 -25.59
N ALA A 72 -2.55 5.58 -25.89
CA ALA A 72 -3.50 4.51 -25.73
C ALA A 72 -3.07 3.26 -26.54
N PRO A 73 -2.92 2.08 -25.90
CA PRO A 73 -2.68 0.83 -26.60
C PRO A 73 -3.86 0.45 -27.52
N SER A 74 -3.67 -0.59 -28.33
CA SER A 74 -4.78 -1.16 -29.11
C SER A 74 -5.70 -2.05 -28.25
N GLY A 75 -6.89 -2.38 -28.78
CA GLY A 75 -7.87 -3.25 -28.14
C GLY A 75 -8.86 -2.52 -27.23
N ASN A 76 -9.78 -3.29 -26.60
CA ASN A 76 -10.88 -2.73 -25.82
C ASN A 76 -10.38 -1.94 -24.60
N CYS A 77 -9.38 -2.45 -23.88
CA CYS A 77 -8.78 -1.75 -22.74
C CYS A 77 -7.97 -0.52 -23.13
N GLY A 78 -7.45 -0.49 -24.35
CA GLY A 78 -6.81 0.70 -24.91
C GLY A 78 -7.76 1.88 -25.06
N LYS A 79 -9.07 1.63 -25.13
CA LYS A 79 -10.11 2.66 -25.21
C LYS A 79 -10.57 3.18 -23.84
N ALA A 80 -9.96 2.73 -22.74
CA ALA A 80 -10.21 3.31 -21.43
C ALA A 80 -9.75 4.78 -21.39
N THR A 81 -10.68 5.69 -21.14
CA THR A 81 -10.41 7.14 -21.10
C THR A 81 -10.13 7.67 -19.70
N THR A 82 -10.58 6.93 -18.68
CA THR A 82 -10.56 7.37 -17.28
C THR A 82 -10.01 6.27 -16.36
N LEU A 83 -9.14 6.64 -15.44
CA LEU A 83 -8.72 5.84 -14.31
C LEU A 83 -9.67 6.11 -13.15
N GLU A 84 -10.44 5.10 -12.77
CA GLU A 84 -11.50 5.24 -11.77
C GLU A 84 -11.03 4.87 -10.38
N ARG A 85 -10.10 3.92 -10.30
CA ARG A 85 -9.60 3.38 -9.03
C ARG A 85 -8.15 2.91 -9.14
N VAL A 86 -7.44 3.07 -8.04
CA VAL A 86 -6.15 2.44 -7.76
C VAL A 86 -6.30 1.56 -6.54
N ALA A 87 -5.68 0.38 -6.58
CA ALA A 87 -5.63 -0.54 -5.45
C ALA A 87 -4.18 -0.97 -5.18
N ILE A 88 -3.78 -0.99 -3.91
CA ILE A 88 -2.45 -1.37 -3.45
C ILE A 88 -2.60 -2.65 -2.62
N TRP A 89 -1.79 -3.66 -2.91
CA TRP A 89 -1.74 -4.91 -2.16
C TRP A 89 -0.95 -4.68 -0.87
N ALA A 90 -1.69 -4.40 0.20
CA ALA A 90 -1.15 -3.94 1.47
C ALA A 90 -1.76 -4.76 2.59
N SER A 91 -1.01 -5.07 3.64
CA SER A 91 -1.49 -5.90 4.72
C SER A 91 -2.49 -5.11 5.58
N HIS A 92 -3.70 -5.64 5.70
CA HIS A 92 -4.73 -5.05 6.55
C HIS A 92 -4.34 -5.08 8.04
N ALA A 93 -3.47 -6.03 8.43
CA ALA A 93 -2.91 -6.09 9.78
C ALA A 93 -2.09 -4.84 10.10
N SER A 94 -1.38 -4.29 9.10
CA SER A 94 -0.56 -3.08 9.22
C SER A 94 -1.34 -1.79 8.97
N ARG A 95 -2.68 -1.82 8.83
CA ARG A 95 -3.46 -0.62 8.43
C ARG A 95 -3.34 0.56 9.39
N THR A 96 -3.15 0.29 10.68
CA THR A 96 -3.02 1.34 11.72
C THR A 96 -1.67 2.03 11.66
N ALA A 97 -0.69 1.45 10.96
CA ALA A 97 0.60 2.06 10.73
C ALA A 97 0.60 3.12 9.60
N ILE A 98 -0.57 3.35 8.98
CA ILE A 98 -0.77 4.41 7.99
C ILE A 98 -1.58 5.53 8.63
N ASN A 99 -0.92 6.65 8.90
CA ASN A 99 -1.48 7.82 9.58
C ASN A 99 -2.29 8.73 8.65
N GLY A 100 -2.11 8.61 7.34
CA GLY A 100 -2.84 9.44 6.40
C GLY A 100 -2.67 9.04 4.96
N TYR A 101 -3.59 9.54 4.14
CA TYR A 101 -3.57 9.36 2.70
C TYR A 101 -3.73 10.72 2.02
N SER A 102 -2.97 10.95 0.95
CA SER A 102 -3.15 12.15 0.13
C SER A 102 -2.91 11.86 -1.34
N ILE A 103 -3.56 12.64 -2.20
CA ILE A 103 -3.20 12.79 -3.60
C ILE A 103 -2.34 14.04 -3.72
N ARG A 104 -1.16 13.92 -4.32
CA ARG A 104 -0.23 15.03 -4.56
C ARG A 104 0.01 15.22 -6.04
N THR A 105 -0.02 16.46 -6.48
CA THR A 105 0.46 16.90 -7.79
C THR A 105 1.67 17.83 -7.59
N ALA A 106 2.14 18.46 -8.66
CA ALA A 106 3.17 19.49 -8.54
C ALA A 106 2.70 20.72 -7.73
N THR A 107 1.40 21.02 -7.72
CA THR A 107 0.85 22.27 -7.18
C THR A 107 -0.10 22.06 -6.01
N THR A 108 -0.66 20.86 -5.84
CA THR A 108 -1.68 20.58 -4.83
C THR A 108 -1.37 19.35 -4.00
N THR A 109 -1.85 19.35 -2.77
CA THR A 109 -1.90 18.19 -1.88
C THR A 109 -3.30 18.13 -1.30
N THR A 110 -4.01 17.04 -1.58
CA THR A 110 -5.41 16.85 -1.16
C THR A 110 -5.49 15.60 -0.30
N ALA A 111 -5.96 15.73 0.94
CA ALA A 111 -6.24 14.58 1.79
C ALA A 111 -7.36 13.72 1.17
N VAL A 112 -7.21 12.41 1.20
CA VAL A 112 -8.20 11.46 0.70
C VAL A 112 -8.40 10.32 1.68
N SER A 113 -9.43 9.51 1.44
CA SER A 113 -9.66 8.29 2.20
C SER A 113 -9.32 7.07 1.34
N GLY A 114 -8.56 6.14 1.91
CA GLY A 114 -8.44 4.79 1.40
C GLY A 114 -9.55 3.89 1.98
N THR A 115 -10.00 2.91 1.21
CA THR A 115 -10.93 1.88 1.67
C THR A 115 -10.25 0.52 1.61
N TRP A 116 -10.37 -0.26 2.67
CA TRP A 116 -9.84 -1.62 2.71
C TRP A 116 -10.89 -2.59 2.17
N ALA A 117 -10.52 -3.36 1.16
CA ALA A 117 -11.38 -4.35 0.52
C ALA A 117 -10.91 -5.77 0.82
N LYS A 118 -11.87 -6.68 0.93
CA LYS A 118 -11.61 -8.11 1.07
C LYS A 118 -11.38 -8.75 -0.30
N LYS A 119 -10.31 -9.53 -0.44
CA LYS A 119 -10.10 -10.45 -1.57
C LYS A 119 -9.71 -11.84 -1.07
N GLY A 120 -10.50 -12.83 -1.46
CA GLY A 120 -10.40 -14.15 -0.85
C GLY A 120 -10.66 -14.04 0.64
N ASP A 121 -9.76 -14.58 1.47
CA ASP A 121 -9.92 -14.60 2.92
C ASP A 121 -9.31 -13.40 3.65
N SER A 122 -8.48 -12.58 2.98
CA SER A 122 -7.81 -11.42 3.60
C SER A 122 -8.35 -10.08 3.10
N SER A 123 -8.18 -9.03 3.92
CA SER A 123 -8.57 -7.64 3.59
C SER A 123 -7.42 -6.83 3.00
N ASP A 124 -6.48 -7.52 2.33
CA ASP A 124 -5.17 -6.97 1.96
C ASP A 124 -5.18 -6.12 0.68
N GLU A 125 -6.20 -5.28 0.52
CA GLU A 125 -6.34 -4.39 -0.63
C GLU A 125 -6.76 -2.97 -0.19
N LEU A 126 -5.80 -2.06 -0.17
CA LEU A 126 -6.03 -0.64 0.08
C LEU A 126 -6.43 0.06 -1.23
N THR A 127 -7.64 0.60 -1.26
CA THR A 127 -8.28 1.10 -2.48
C THR A 127 -8.54 2.60 -2.41
N PHE A 128 -8.22 3.30 -3.49
CA PHE A 128 -8.59 4.70 -3.74
C PHE A 128 -9.54 4.74 -4.94
N SER A 129 -10.80 5.05 -4.70
CA SER A 129 -11.86 5.07 -5.72
C SER A 129 -12.29 6.49 -6.07
N LYS A 130 -13.12 6.62 -7.11
CA LYS A 130 -13.68 7.90 -7.59
C LYS A 130 -12.58 8.90 -8.01
N LEU A 131 -11.48 8.39 -8.56
CA LEU A 131 -10.36 9.22 -9.00
C LEU A 131 -10.76 10.07 -10.21
N GLY A 132 -11.41 9.47 -11.21
CA GLY A 132 -11.88 10.19 -12.40
C GLY A 132 -10.76 10.77 -13.25
N TRP A 133 -9.54 10.24 -13.15
CA TRP A 133 -8.38 10.83 -13.82
C TRP A 133 -8.36 10.46 -15.30
N THR A 134 -8.39 11.46 -16.18
CA THR A 134 -8.19 11.23 -17.61
C THR A 134 -6.70 11.08 -17.93
N ALA A 135 -6.37 10.39 -19.03
CA ALA A 135 -4.97 10.25 -19.45
C ALA A 135 -4.27 11.61 -19.64
N GLN A 136 -4.98 12.59 -20.22
CA GLN A 136 -4.48 13.96 -20.37
C GLN A 136 -4.19 14.62 -19.02
N TRP A 137 -5.09 14.48 -18.05
CA TRP A 137 -4.90 15.05 -16.71
C TRP A 137 -3.71 14.41 -16.00
N VAL A 138 -3.57 13.08 -16.07
CA VAL A 138 -2.43 12.35 -15.50
C VAL A 138 -1.10 12.81 -16.12
N ALA A 139 -1.06 12.98 -17.44
CA ALA A 139 0.14 13.47 -18.14
C ALA A 139 0.52 14.89 -17.69
N ALA A 140 -0.46 15.78 -17.57
CA ALA A 140 -0.22 17.18 -17.18
C ALA A 140 0.15 17.35 -15.70
N ASN A 141 -0.42 16.54 -14.80
CA ASN A 141 -0.30 16.75 -13.36
C ASN A 141 0.68 15.79 -12.66
N SER A 142 1.09 14.71 -13.33
CA SER A 142 1.96 13.66 -12.77
C SER A 142 1.55 13.26 -11.35
N PRO A 143 0.27 12.89 -11.13
CA PRO A 143 -0.30 12.69 -9.81
C PRO A 143 0.40 11.55 -9.07
N ARG A 144 0.35 11.63 -7.74
CA ARG A 144 0.87 10.62 -6.83
C ARG A 144 -0.15 10.33 -5.75
N ILE A 145 -0.27 9.06 -5.37
CA ILE A 145 -1.00 8.66 -4.17
C ILE A 145 0.05 8.41 -3.09
N CYS A 146 -0.09 9.10 -1.96
CA CYS A 146 0.88 9.12 -0.89
C CYS A 146 0.28 8.54 0.38
N LEU A 147 1.06 7.67 1.04
CA LEU A 147 0.79 7.09 2.34
C LEU A 147 1.74 7.76 3.34
N THR A 148 1.20 8.35 4.40
CA THR A 148 1.99 8.85 5.53
C THR A 148 2.07 7.73 6.54
N LEU A 149 3.27 7.19 6.77
CA LEU A 149 3.48 6.04 7.64
C LEU A 149 3.87 6.48 9.05
N ASP A 150 3.69 5.61 10.03
CA ASP A 150 4.32 5.76 11.34
C ASP A 150 5.85 5.82 11.23
N HIS A 151 6.52 6.48 12.18
CA HIS A 151 7.94 6.85 12.08
C HIS A 151 8.92 5.67 11.82
N ASP A 152 8.61 4.48 12.34
CA ASP A 152 9.45 3.28 12.20
C ASP A 152 8.93 2.28 11.16
N VAL A 153 7.94 2.67 10.36
CA VAL A 153 7.26 1.79 9.42
C VAL A 153 7.76 2.07 8.02
N THR A 154 8.23 1.02 7.35
CA THR A 154 8.68 1.09 5.96
C THR A 154 7.58 0.66 5.01
N LEU A 155 7.75 0.94 3.72
CA LEU A 155 6.82 0.46 2.71
C LEU A 155 6.75 -1.08 2.66
N ASP A 156 7.87 -1.76 2.95
CA ASP A 156 7.95 -3.22 2.98
C ASP A 156 7.14 -3.83 4.13
N ASP A 157 6.91 -3.07 5.21
CA ASP A 157 6.04 -3.49 6.32
C ASP A 157 4.54 -3.38 5.99
N ILE A 158 4.21 -2.53 5.01
CA ILE A 158 2.85 -2.30 4.53
C ILE A 158 2.53 -3.26 3.38
N CYS A 159 3.42 -3.42 2.42
CA CYS A 159 3.16 -4.20 1.23
C CYS A 159 3.17 -5.70 1.49
N VAL A 160 2.28 -6.41 0.80
CA VAL A 160 2.23 -7.86 0.87
C VAL A 160 3.17 -8.45 -0.18
N GLY A 161 4.21 -9.15 0.27
CA GLY A 161 5.20 -9.81 -0.58
C GLY A 161 6.56 -9.10 -0.58
N LYS A 162 7.40 -9.37 -1.59
CA LYS A 162 8.74 -8.75 -1.73
C LYS A 162 8.74 -7.41 -2.47
N LYS A 163 7.63 -7.08 -3.12
CA LYS A 163 7.42 -5.87 -3.92
C LYS A 163 5.99 -5.41 -3.68
N CYS A 164 5.78 -4.11 -3.74
CA CYS A 164 4.43 -3.59 -3.68
C CYS A 164 3.71 -3.89 -4.98
N VAL A 165 2.48 -4.41 -4.88
CA VAL A 165 1.66 -4.61 -6.06
C VAL A 165 0.61 -3.52 -6.14
N VAL A 166 0.52 -2.86 -7.28
CA VAL A 166 -0.47 -1.82 -7.55
C VAL A 166 -1.30 -2.22 -8.76
N ALA A 167 -2.62 -2.31 -8.58
CA ALA A 167 -3.56 -2.53 -9.64
C ALA A 167 -4.30 -1.24 -9.98
N LEU A 168 -4.48 -0.98 -11.26
CA LEU A 168 -5.33 0.10 -11.75
C LEU A 168 -6.72 -0.45 -12.06
N TYR A 169 -7.73 0.41 -12.20
CA TYR A 169 -9.03 0.02 -12.71
C TYR A 169 -9.63 1.10 -13.60
N SER A 170 -10.04 0.67 -14.79
CA SER A 170 -10.73 1.47 -15.79
C SER A 170 -11.75 0.62 -16.53
N VAL A 171 -12.72 1.30 -17.17
CA VAL A 171 -13.66 0.68 -18.11
C VAL A 171 -13.25 1.07 -19.54
N GLY A 172 -12.97 0.06 -20.36
CA GLY A 172 -12.66 0.20 -21.77
C GLY A 172 -13.90 0.11 -22.67
N ALA A 173 -13.68 -0.04 -23.98
CA ALA A 173 -14.77 -0.21 -24.94
C ALA A 173 -15.60 -1.47 -24.62
N LYS A 174 -16.90 -1.42 -24.96
CA LYS A 174 -17.86 -2.52 -24.71
C LYS A 174 -17.90 -2.95 -23.22
N ASN A 175 -17.69 -2.01 -22.30
CA ASN A 175 -17.66 -2.26 -20.86
C ASN A 175 -16.57 -3.26 -20.41
N ALA A 176 -15.48 -3.39 -21.18
CA ALA A 176 -14.36 -4.23 -20.79
C ALA A 176 -13.74 -3.69 -19.48
N LYS A 177 -13.69 -4.53 -18.44
CA LYS A 177 -13.04 -4.20 -17.18
C LYS A 177 -11.53 -4.41 -17.34
N CYS A 178 -10.75 -3.36 -17.10
CA CYS A 178 -9.31 -3.34 -17.33
C CYS A 178 -8.59 -3.07 -16.01
N CYS A 179 -7.78 -4.03 -15.55
CA CYS A 179 -7.12 -3.98 -14.26
C CYS A 179 -5.62 -4.25 -14.34
N PRO A 180 -4.85 -3.49 -15.14
CA PRO A 180 -3.42 -3.76 -15.28
C PRO A 180 -2.74 -3.71 -13.90
N VAL A 181 -1.89 -4.71 -13.66
CA VAL A 181 -1.20 -4.91 -12.38
C VAL A 181 0.29 -4.64 -12.56
N TYR A 182 0.87 -3.91 -11.61
CA TYR A 182 2.27 -3.47 -11.61
C TYR A 182 2.96 -3.90 -10.31
N GLN A 183 4.21 -4.37 -10.43
CA GLN A 183 5.09 -4.60 -9.27
C GLN A 183 6.08 -3.43 -9.17
N ILE A 184 6.11 -2.80 -8.00
CA ILE A 184 6.93 -1.64 -7.66
C ILE A 184 7.98 -2.11 -6.65
#